data_AF-A0A9X8ZZD4-F1
#
_entry.id   AF-A0A9X8ZZD4-F1
#
_cell.length_a   1.000
_cell.length_b   1.000
_cell.length_c   1.000
_cell.angle_alpha   90.00
_cell.angle_beta   90.00
_cell.angle_gamma   90.00
#
_symmetry.space_group_name_H-M   'P 1'
#
loop_
_entity.id
_entity.type
_entity.pdbx_description
1 polymer ?
#
loop_
_entity_poly.entity_id
_entity_poly.type
_entity_poly.pdbx_seq_one_letter_code
_entity_poly.pdbx_strand_id
1 'polypeptide(L)' 'YAVKGVAPDVDLYSYRVLGPYGSGQTSGILAAIDKAVKDDMDVINLSLGASINDPLYPTSVAVNNAMLAGVVTVV' A
#
# COMPACT_ATOMS: atom_id res chain seq x y z
N TYR A 1 26.26 -13.72 -3.30
CA TYR A 1 26.03 -12.48 -4.07
C TYR A 1 25.12 -11.58 -3.25
N ALA A 2 25.42 -10.29 -3.11
CA ALA A 2 24.52 -9.34 -2.44
C ALA A 2 23.46 -8.87 -3.45
N VAL A 3 22.20 -8.77 -3.00
CA VAL A 3 21.10 -8.26 -3.84
C VAL A 3 21.00 -6.75 -3.62
N LYS A 4 20.95 -5.98 -4.71
CA LYS A 4 20.76 -4.52 -4.68
C LYS A 4 19.35 -4.19 -5.16
N GLY A 5 18.62 -3.39 -4.38
CA GLY A 5 17.29 -2.89 -4.75
C GLY A 5 17.34 -1.86 -5.89
N VAL A 6 16.18 -1.58 -6.49
CA VAL A 6 16.04 -0.59 -7.57
C VAL A 6 16.34 0.83 -7.07
N ALA A 7 15.87 1.17 -5.86
CA ALA A 7 16.16 2.42 -5.16
C ALA A 7 16.92 2.11 -3.84
N PRO A 8 18.26 2.02 -3.88
CA PRO A 8 19.05 1.52 -2.74
C PRO A 8 19.16 2.51 -1.57
N ASP A 9 18.96 3.81 -1.81
CA ASP A 9 19.21 4.89 -0.84
C ASP A 9 17.91 5.52 -0.30
N VAL A 10 16.79 4.82 -0.44
CA VAL A 10 15.46 5.29 0.01
C VAL A 10 15.23 4.97 1.48
N ASP A 11 14.46 5.80 2.17
CA ASP A 11 13.91 5.46 3.48
C ASP A 11 12.75 4.48 3.32
N LEU A 12 12.83 3.32 4.00
CA LEU A 12 11.84 2.26 3.88
C LEU A 12 10.95 2.16 5.12
N TYR A 13 9.65 2.32 4.90
CA TYR A 13 8.62 2.19 5.93
C TYR A 13 7.82 0.90 5.71
N SER A 14 7.38 0.26 6.80
CA SER A 14 6.61 -0.99 6.74
C SER A 14 5.31 -0.88 7.52
N TYR A 15 4.19 -1.07 6.82
CA TYR A 15 2.84 -1.08 7.37
C TYR A 15 2.27 -2.50 7.27
N ARG A 16 2.37 -3.28 8.34
CA ARG A 16 1.89 -4.67 8.34
C ARG A 16 0.38 -4.72 8.48
N VAL A 17 -0.30 -5.19 7.44
CA VAL A 17 -1.77 -5.32 7.41
C VAL A 17 -2.27 -6.76 7.21
N LEU A 18 -1.39 -7.68 6.82
CA LEU A 18 -1.69 -9.10 6.66
C LEU A 18 -1.00 -9.93 7.75
N GLY A 19 -1.72 -10.91 8.28
CA GLY A 19 -1.19 -11.91 9.21
C GLY A 19 -0.39 -13.01 8.52
N PRO A 20 0.03 -14.05 9.26
CA PRO A 20 0.90 -15.13 8.77
C PRO A 20 0.37 -15.89 7.54
N TYR A 21 -0.94 -15.87 7.31
CA TYR A 21 -1.59 -16.54 6.18
C TYR A 21 -1.89 -15.61 4.99
N GLY A 22 -1.25 -14.43 4.94
CA GLY A 22 -1.43 -13.48 3.83
C GLY A 22 -2.83 -12.86 3.76
N SER A 23 -3.54 -12.83 4.89
CA SER A 23 -4.91 -12.30 4.98
C SER A 23 -5.00 -11.23 6.08
N GLY A 24 -5.90 -10.27 5.90
CA GLY A 24 -6.11 -9.16 6.81
C GLY A 24 -7.46 -8.50 6.61
N GLN A 25 -7.82 -7.62 7.53
CA GLN A 25 -9.08 -6.87 7.44
C GLN A 25 -8.92 -5.68 6.52
N THR A 26 -9.94 -5.39 5.70
CA THR A 26 -9.99 -4.21 4.84
C THR A 26 -9.77 -2.92 5.63
N SER A 27 -10.33 -2.81 6.84
CA SER A 27 -10.12 -1.67 7.74
C SER A 27 -8.64 -1.42 8.06
N GLY A 28 -7.86 -2.48 8.30
CA GLY A 28 -6.42 -2.37 8.55
C GLY A 28 -5.64 -1.91 7.31
N ILE A 29 -6.04 -2.40 6.12
CA ILE A 29 -5.48 -1.95 4.84
C ILE A 29 -5.74 -0.47 4.62
N LEU A 30 -6.99 -0.02 4.81
CA LEU A 30 -7.37 1.39 4.67
C LEU A 30 -6.59 2.29 5.63
N ALA A 31 -6.49 1.88 6.91
CA ALA A 31 -5.74 2.64 7.91
C ALA A 31 -4.25 2.75 7.57
N ALA A 32 -3.65 1.72 6.96
CA ALA A 32 -2.26 1.76 6.52
C ALA A 32 -2.04 2.69 5.31
N ILE A 33 -2.96 2.69 4.34
CA ILE A 33 -2.91 3.63 3.20
C ILE A 33 -3.00 5.07 3.73
N ASP A 34 -3.97 5.35 4.61
CA ASP A 34 -4.12 6.67 5.24
C ASP A 34 -2.87 7.07 6.04
N LYS A 35 -2.24 6.12 6.73
CA LYS A 35 -1.02 6.39 7.49
C LYS A 35 0.16 6.69 6.57
N ALA A 36 0.31 5.96 5.46
CA ALA A 36 1.37 6.22 4.49
C ALA A 36 1.21 7.59 3.82
N VAL A 37 -0.01 8.01 3.51
CA VAL A 37 -0.28 9.37 3.02
C VAL A 37 0.10 10.41 4.08
N LYS A 38 -0.28 10.21 5.34
CA LYS A 38 0.08 11.12 6.45
C LYS A 38 1.56 11.15 6.78
N ASP A 39 2.29 10.10 6.42
CA ASP A 39 3.75 10.02 6.57
C ASP A 39 4.48 10.60 5.36
N ASP A 40 3.76 11.22 4.42
CA ASP A 40 4.29 11.83 3.20
C ASP A 40 5.14 10.85 2.36
N MET A 41 4.69 9.60 2.25
CA MET A 41 5.36 8.61 1.40
C MET A 41 5.27 9.00 -0.09
N ASP A 42 6.38 8.89 -0.81
CA ASP A 42 6.38 9.12 -2.27
C ASP A 42 5.72 7.97 -3.05
N VAL A 43 5.95 6.72 -2.59
CA VAL A 43 5.49 5.50 -3.25
C VAL A 43 5.02 4.48 -2.19
N ILE A 44 3.88 3.83 -2.44
CA ILE A 44 3.43 2.66 -1.66
C ILE A 44 3.26 1.43 -2.56
N ASN A 45 3.87 0.32 -2.16
CA ASN A 45 3.73 -0.98 -2.82
C ASN A 45 2.82 -1.89 -1.99
N LEU A 46 1.70 -2.29 -2.58
CA LEU A 46 0.60 -2.98 -1.95
C LEU A 46 0.43 -4.36 -2.59
N SER A 47 1.18 -5.35 -2.12
CA SER A 47 1.03 -6.75 -2.58
C SER A 47 -0.25 -7.38 -2.03
N LEU A 48 -1.39 -6.89 -2.52
CA LEU A 48 -2.74 -7.21 -2.08
C LEU A 48 -3.57 -7.72 -3.27
N GLY A 49 -4.53 -8.59 -2.97
CA GLY A 49 -5.50 -9.07 -3.95
C GLY A 49 -6.90 -9.08 -3.34
N ALA A 50 -7.91 -9.01 -4.20
CA ALA A 50 -9.31 -9.12 -3.82
C ALA A 50 -10.02 -10.15 -4.72
N SER A 51 -11.01 -10.84 -4.17
CA SER A 51 -11.86 -11.77 -4.94
C SER A 51 -12.88 -11.07 -5.83
N ILE A 52 -13.07 -9.76 -5.62
CA ILE A 52 -14.01 -8.91 -6.36
C ILE A 52 -13.18 -7.86 -7.10
N ASN A 53 -13.45 -7.72 -8.40
CA ASN A 53 -12.88 -6.66 -9.23
C ASN A 53 -13.93 -5.55 -9.41
N ASP A 54 -13.98 -4.63 -8.46
CA ASP A 54 -14.90 -3.49 -8.45
C ASP A 54 -14.09 -2.19 -8.25
N PRO A 55 -14.18 -1.21 -9.18
CA PRO A 55 -13.48 0.07 -9.03
C PRO A 55 -13.97 0.90 -7.85
N LEU A 56 -15.16 0.63 -7.32
CA LEU A 56 -15.74 1.28 -6.15
C LEU A 56 -15.49 0.50 -4.85
N TYR A 57 -14.78 -0.62 -4.90
CA TYR A 57 -14.38 -1.33 -3.69
C TYR A 57 -13.53 -0.41 -2.79
N PRO A 58 -13.66 -0.48 -1.45
CA PRO A 58 -13.04 0.50 -0.57
C PRO A 58 -11.52 0.68 -0.77
N THR A 59 -10.79 -0.40 -1.05
CA THR A 59 -9.35 -0.30 -1.32
C THR A 59 -9.04 0.37 -2.66
N SER A 60 -9.87 0.16 -3.69
CA SER A 60 -9.75 0.81 -5.00
C SER A 60 -9.91 2.33 -4.87
N VAL A 61 -10.91 2.77 -4.09
CA VAL A 61 -11.13 4.19 -3.80
C VAL A 61 -9.97 4.76 -2.98
N ALA A 62 -9.47 4.02 -1.99
CA ALA A 62 -8.35 4.47 -1.16
C ALA A 62 -7.06 4.68 -1.96
N VAL A 63 -6.69 3.75 -2.85
CA VAL A 63 -5.48 3.92 -3.69
C VAL A 63 -5.63 5.09 -4.67
N ASN A 64 -6.83 5.30 -5.23
CA ASN A 64 -7.10 6.47 -6.08
C ASN A 64 -6.96 7.79 -5.29
N ASN A 65 -7.45 7.84 -4.05
CA ASN A 65 -7.31 9.01 -3.20
C ASN A 65 -5.84 9.26 -2.81
N ALA A 66 -5.06 8.19 -2.55
CA ALA A 66 -3.63 8.32 -2.28
C ALA A 66 -2.87 8.88 -3.50
N MET A 67 -3.18 8.41 -4.72
CA MET A 67 -2.65 8.96 -5.97
C MET A 67 -2.98 10.45 -6.12
N LEU A 68 -4.22 10.84 -5.84
CA LEU A 68 -4.65 12.26 -5.88
C LEU A 68 -3.96 13.12 -4.81
N ALA A 69 -3.54 12.51 -3.70
CA ALA A 69 -2.76 13.15 -2.65
C ALA A 69 -1.25 13.22 -2.96
N GLY A 70 -0.80 12.71 -4.11
CA GLY A 70 0.59 12.74 -4.55
C GLY A 70 1.41 11.48 -4.23
N VAL A 71 0.79 10.44 -3.68
CA VAL A 71 1.46 9.17 -3.35
C VAL A 71 1.27 8.15 -4.46
N VAL A 72 2.36 7.70 -5.08
CA VAL A 72 2.28 6.70 -6.16
C VAL A 72 1.94 5.32 -5.59
N THR A 73 0.83 4.72 -6.04
CA THR A 73 0.39 3.40 -5.60
C THR A 73 0.73 2.32 -6.63
N VAL A 74 1.39 1.25 -6.18
CA VAL A 74 1.67 0.04 -6.97
C VAL A 74 0.94 -1.13 -6.32
N VAL A 75 0.18 -1.91 -7.09
CA VAL A 75 -0.65 -3.03 -6.62
C VAL A 75 -0.29 -4.30 -7.37
#